data_AF-A0A1G6K7K9-F1
#
_entry.id   AF-A0A1G6K7K9-F1
#
_cell.length_a   1.000
_cell.length_b   1.000
_cell.length_c   1.000
_cell.angle_alpha   90.00
_cell.angle_beta   90.00
_cell.angle_gamma   90.00
#
_symmetry.space_group_name_H-M   'P 1'
#
loop_
_entity.id
_entity.type
_entity.pdbx_description
1 polymer ?
#
loop_
_entity_poly.entity_id
_entity_poly.type
_entity_poly.pdbx_seq_one_letter_code
_entity_poly.pdbx_strand_id
1 'polypeptide(L)'
;MHPNSRNIIPNRVTFTVDLRDIDMERRHRLEETLTSLLQEACRAHRLQYRVREDARSAPRYCAPELVELLSGEARSMGLAPPRLMSGPFHDALALADVCDFGMIFVRSKDGISHHPQEYSSPEDIALATELLYRATLRLSQV
;
A
#
# COMPACT_ATOMS: atom_id res chain seq x y z
N MET A 1 0.03 -25.60 7.59
CA MET A 1 0.29 -26.43 8.78
C MET A 1 0.54 -27.87 8.34
N HIS A 2 1.41 -28.63 9.01
CA HIS A 2 1.69 -30.03 8.67
C HIS A 2 1.67 -30.92 9.94
N PRO A 3 1.11 -32.15 9.86
CA PRO A 3 0.51 -32.78 8.69
C PRO A 3 -0.92 -32.31 8.37
N ASN A 4 -1.48 -31.35 9.12
CA ASN A 4 -2.84 -30.83 8.93
C ASN A 4 -3.94 -31.91 9.10
N SER A 5 -3.76 -32.78 10.10
CA SER A 5 -4.74 -33.82 10.45
C SER A 5 -5.44 -33.49 11.76
N ARG A 6 -6.72 -33.83 11.88
CA ARG A 6 -7.52 -33.57 13.08
C ARG A 6 -7.02 -34.29 14.34
N ASN A 7 -6.39 -35.45 14.16
CA ASN A 7 -5.99 -36.33 15.27
C ASN A 7 -4.47 -36.40 15.47
N ILE A 8 -3.69 -35.55 14.78
CA ILE A 8 -2.22 -35.54 14.89
C ILE A 8 -1.78 -34.13 15.24
N ILE A 9 -1.04 -33.98 16.34
CA ILE A 9 -0.45 -32.71 16.74
C ILE A 9 0.51 -32.23 15.63
N PRO A 10 0.28 -31.04 15.05
CA PRO A 10 1.14 -30.50 14.00
C PRO A 10 2.55 -30.24 14.50
N ASN A 11 3.55 -30.66 13.72
CA ASN A 11 4.96 -30.43 14.04
C ASN A 11 5.55 -29.20 13.33
N ARG A 12 4.83 -28.63 12.36
CA ARG A 12 5.27 -27.45 11.62
C ARG A 12 4.09 -26.60 11.17
N VAL A 13 4.22 -25.29 11.37
CA VAL A 13 3.33 -24.27 10.83
C VAL A 13 4.17 -23.32 9.99
N THR A 14 3.64 -22.94 8.84
CA THR A 14 4.22 -21.92 7.96
C THR A 14 3.09 -20.93 7.67
N PHE A 15 3.39 -19.65 7.85
CA PHE A 15 2.48 -18.54 7.64
C PHE A 15 3.31 -17.34 7.18
N THR A 16 2.63 -16.33 6.63
CA THR A 16 3.23 -15.09 6.14
C THR A 16 2.78 -13.92 7.02
N VAL A 17 3.64 -12.91 7.15
CA VAL A 17 3.32 -11.63 7.79
C VAL A 17 3.65 -10.54 6.78
N ASP A 18 2.68 -9.66 6.54
CA ASP A 18 2.87 -8.45 5.74
C ASP A 18 2.86 -7.25 6.70
N LEU A 19 3.98 -6.53 6.75
CA LEU A 19 4.20 -5.41 7.66
C LEU A 19 4.52 -4.17 6.83
N ARG A 20 3.62 -3.17 6.92
CA ARG A 20 3.69 -1.94 6.13
C ARG A 20 3.64 -0.74 7.05
N ASP A 21 4.57 0.19 6.85
CA ASP A 21 4.51 1.52 7.44
C ASP A 21 5.27 2.50 6.55
N ILE A 22 4.79 3.73 6.47
CA ILE A 22 5.46 4.85 5.79
C ILE A 22 6.56 5.46 6.66
N ASP A 23 6.45 5.29 7.98
CA ASP A 23 7.44 5.68 8.97
C ASP A 23 8.40 4.50 9.19
N MET A 24 9.62 4.63 8.66
CA MET A 24 10.62 3.58 8.71
C MET A 24 11.09 3.26 10.13
N GLU A 25 11.13 4.24 11.03
CA GLU A 25 11.51 3.97 12.42
C GLU A 25 10.42 3.17 13.13
N ARG A 26 9.16 3.54 12.91
CA ARG A 26 8.02 2.78 13.45
C ARG A 26 7.99 1.38 12.87
N ARG A 27 8.26 1.22 11.58
CA ARG A 27 8.39 -0.09 10.92
C ARG A 27 9.45 -0.96 11.59
N HIS A 28 10.66 -0.43 11.80
CA HIS A 28 11.74 -1.18 12.44
C HIS A 28 11.37 -1.61 13.86
N ARG A 29 10.76 -0.72 14.65
CA ARG A 29 10.26 -1.08 15.99
C ARG A 29 9.23 -2.22 15.96
N LEU A 30 8.34 -2.24 14.96
CA LEU A 30 7.38 -3.33 14.79
C LEU A 30 8.06 -4.65 14.37
N GLU A 31 9.09 -4.59 13.51
CA GLU A 31 9.90 -5.76 13.11
C GLU A 31 10.67 -6.36 14.31
N GLU A 32 11.25 -5.51 15.15
CA GLU A 32 11.91 -5.91 16.40
C GLU A 32 10.91 -6.54 17.39
N THR A 33 9.73 -5.94 17.52
CA THR A 33 8.65 -6.45 18.38
C THR A 33 8.19 -7.84 17.91
N LEU A 34 7.96 -8.01 16.61
CA LEU A 34 7.60 -9.30 16.02
C LEU A 34 8.68 -10.35 16.31
N THR A 35 9.96 -10.00 16.12
CA THR A 35 11.08 -10.90 16.37
C THR A 35 11.14 -11.32 17.84
N SER A 36 10.94 -10.37 18.75
CA SER A 36 10.95 -10.61 20.19
C SER A 36 9.81 -11.54 20.62
N LEU A 37 8.59 -11.30 20.12
CA LEU A 37 7.42 -12.14 20.36
C LEU A 37 7.63 -13.58 19.85
N LEU A 38 8.23 -13.76 18.67
CA LEU A 38 8.54 -15.07 18.13
C LEU A 38 9.55 -15.82 19.01
N GLN A 39 10.60 -15.14 19.48
CA GLN A 39 11.61 -15.71 20.37
C GLN A 39 11.01 -16.13 21.72
N GLU A 40 10.23 -15.24 22.34
CA GLU A 40 9.57 -15.50 23.62
C GLU A 40 8.61 -16.68 23.55
N ALA A 41 7.73 -16.69 22.55
CA ALA A 41 6.77 -17.78 22.33
C ALA A 41 7.48 -19.11 22.07
N CYS A 42 8.49 -19.12 21.20
CA CYS A 42 9.23 -20.35 20.91
C CYS A 42 10.01 -20.86 22.13
N ARG A 43 10.61 -19.98 22.93
CA ARG A 43 11.30 -20.36 24.17
C ARG A 43 10.34 -20.95 25.20
N ALA A 44 9.19 -20.31 25.41
CA ALA A 44 8.17 -20.76 26.35
C ALA A 44 7.63 -22.17 26.00
N HIS A 45 7.51 -22.46 24.70
CA HIS A 45 6.93 -23.72 24.21
C HIS A 45 7.95 -24.74 23.70
N ARG A 46 9.26 -24.47 23.85
CA ARG A 46 10.36 -25.33 23.35
C ARG A 46 10.25 -25.63 21.86
N LEU A 47 9.85 -24.62 21.08
CA LEU A 47 9.74 -24.69 19.62
C LEU A 47 10.95 -24.04 18.94
N GLN A 48 11.08 -24.28 17.64
CA GLN A 48 12.04 -23.61 16.77
C GLN A 48 11.28 -22.81 15.72
N TYR A 49 11.84 -21.67 15.31
CA TYR A 49 11.30 -20.87 14.22
C TYR A 49 12.39 -20.49 13.23
N ARG A 50 11.98 -20.18 12.00
CA ARG A 50 12.81 -19.61 10.95
C ARG A 50 11.98 -18.51 10.28
N VAL A 51 12.56 -17.33 10.16
CA VAL A 51 11.99 -16.22 9.37
C VAL A 51 12.77 -16.14 8.06
N ARG A 52 12.04 -15.98 6.96
CA ARG A 52 12.61 -15.64 5.66
C ARG A 52 11.92 -14.35 5.19
N GLU A 53 12.72 -13.34 4.86
CA GLU A 53 12.21 -12.12 4.28
C GLU A 53 12.06 -12.34 2.77
N ASP A 54 10.80 -12.30 2.29
CA ASP A 54 10.49 -12.50 0.88
C ASP A 54 10.58 -11.17 0.10
N ALA A 55 10.23 -10.04 0.72
CA ALA A 55 10.30 -8.72 0.11
C ALA A 55 10.52 -7.62 1.17
N ARG A 56 11.34 -6.62 0.82
CA ARG A 56 11.52 -5.38 1.59
C ARG A 56 11.65 -4.21 0.63
N SER A 57 10.78 -3.23 0.80
CA SER A 57 10.78 -1.99 0.03
C SER A 57 10.66 -0.79 0.97
N ALA A 58 11.41 0.27 0.69
CA ALA A 58 11.22 1.57 1.32
C ALA A 58 9.94 2.25 0.77
N PRO A 59 9.27 3.12 1.55
CA PRO A 59 8.16 3.91 1.05
C PRO A 59 8.64 4.82 -0.09
N ARG A 60 7.79 5.01 -1.10
CA ARG A 60 7.99 5.97 -2.18
C ARG A 60 6.92 7.04 -2.12
N TYR A 61 7.31 8.25 -2.49
CA TYR A 61 6.45 9.44 -2.41
C TYR A 61 6.28 10.02 -3.81
N CYS A 62 5.06 10.45 -4.13
CA CYS A 62 4.81 11.23 -5.34
C CYS A 62 5.62 12.53 -5.29
N ALA A 63 6.03 13.03 -6.47
CA ALA A 63 6.77 14.28 -6.56
C ALA A 63 5.95 15.45 -6.00
N PRO A 64 6.51 16.30 -5.11
CA PRO A 64 5.78 17.39 -4.49
C PRO A 64 5.15 18.35 -5.51
N GLU A 65 5.84 18.68 -6.61
CA GLU A 65 5.28 19.57 -7.63
C GLU A 65 4.05 18.96 -8.31
N LEU A 66 4.08 17.65 -8.58
CA LEU A 66 2.94 16.95 -9.18
C LEU A 66 1.75 16.88 -8.21
N VAL A 67 2.01 16.64 -6.93
CA VAL A 67 0.95 16.64 -5.91
C VAL A 67 0.32 18.02 -5.76
N GLU A 68 1.11 19.10 -5.77
CA GLU A 68 0.59 20.46 -5.71
C GLU A 68 -0.16 20.86 -6.98
N LEU A 69 0.33 20.46 -8.16
CA LEU A 69 -0.34 20.67 -9.44
C LEU A 69 -1.72 19.99 -9.45
N LEU A 70 -1.78 18.71 -9.07
CA LEU A 70 -3.03 17.96 -8.95
C LEU A 70 -3.97 18.59 -7.92
N SER A 71 -3.44 19.01 -6.76
CA SER A 71 -4.23 19.69 -5.72
C SER A 71 -4.79 21.03 -6.21
N GLY A 72 -4.00 21.78 -7.00
CA GLY A 72 -4.41 23.04 -7.61
C GLY A 72 -5.53 22.85 -8.62
N GLU A 73 -5.40 21.85 -9.51
CA GLU A 73 -6.45 21.54 -10.49
C GLU A 73 -7.73 21.02 -9.84
N ALA A 74 -7.63 20.17 -8.81
CA ALA A 74 -8.82 19.73 -8.09
C ALA A 74 -9.56 20.92 -7.48
N ARG A 75 -8.85 21.88 -6.88
CA ARG A 75 -9.45 23.12 -6.36
C ARG A 75 -10.10 23.98 -7.44
N SER A 76 -9.51 24.07 -8.64
CA SER A 76 -10.09 24.81 -9.77
C SER A 76 -11.41 24.20 -10.26
N MET A 77 -11.58 22.89 -10.06
CA MET A 77 -12.82 22.15 -10.30
C MET A 77 -13.83 22.24 -9.13
N GLY A 78 -13.51 22.99 -8.07
CA GLY A 78 -14.33 23.06 -6.86
C GLY A 78 -14.25 21.82 -5.96
N LEU A 79 -13.22 20.98 -6.13
CA LEU A 79 -12.99 19.78 -5.34
C LEU A 79 -11.94 20.04 -4.25
N ALA A 80 -12.08 19.34 -3.12
CA ALA A 80 -11.11 19.34 -2.04
C ALA A 80 -10.83 17.90 -1.55
N PRO A 81 -10.26 17.03 -2.40
CA PRO A 81 -9.96 15.66 -2.01
C PRO A 81 -8.84 15.62 -0.94
N PRO A 82 -8.87 14.66 -0.01
CA PRO A 82 -7.78 14.46 0.93
C PRO A 82 -6.53 13.93 0.22
N ARG A 83 -5.36 14.17 0.80
CA ARG A 83 -4.11 13.49 0.41
C ARG A 83 -4.00 12.17 1.15
N LEU A 84 -3.68 11.11 0.42
CA LEU A 84 -3.60 9.74 0.94
C LEU A 84 -2.30 9.09 0.49
N MET A 85 -1.77 8.20 1.32
CA MET A 85 -0.73 7.27 0.91
C MET A 85 -1.39 6.04 0.28
N SER A 86 -0.86 5.56 -0.84
CA SER A 86 -1.30 4.29 -1.40
C SER A 86 -0.85 3.14 -0.50
N GLY A 87 -1.79 2.26 -0.14
CA GLY A 87 -1.49 1.02 0.56
C GLY A 87 -0.96 -0.08 -0.39
N PRO A 88 -1.65 -0.36 -1.52
CA PRO A 88 -1.20 -1.33 -2.51
C PRO A 88 -0.01 -0.86 -3.36
N PHE A 89 0.69 -1.82 -3.95
CA PHE A 89 1.69 -1.55 -4.97
C PHE A 89 1.01 -1.29 -6.32
N HIS A 90 1.49 -0.28 -7.03
CA HIS A 90 1.10 0.05 -8.40
C HIS A 90 2.37 0.19 -9.25
N ASP A 91 2.22 0.18 -10.58
CA ASP A 91 3.34 0.34 -11.51
C ASP A 91 4.13 1.64 -11.28
N ALA A 92 3.47 2.67 -10.75
CA ALA A 92 4.11 3.92 -10.32
C ALA A 92 5.28 3.71 -9.35
N LEU A 93 5.25 2.64 -8.54
CA LEU A 93 6.36 2.29 -7.65
C LEU A 93 7.63 1.91 -8.43
N ALA A 94 7.48 1.19 -9.54
CA ALA A 94 8.60 0.84 -10.40
C ALA A 94 9.11 2.06 -11.18
N LEU A 95 8.19 2.95 -11.58
CA LEU A 95 8.55 4.21 -12.25
C LEU A 95 9.26 5.21 -11.33
N ALA A 96 9.02 5.14 -10.02
CA ALA A 96 9.63 6.02 -9.02
C ALA A 96 11.17 6.01 -9.01
N ASP A 97 11.81 4.98 -9.58
CA ASP A 97 13.27 4.89 -9.69
C ASP A 97 13.83 5.61 -10.93
N VAL A 98 12.98 5.99 -11.89
CA VAL A 98 13.41 6.54 -13.19
C VAL A 98 12.78 7.88 -13.54
N CYS A 99 11.66 8.25 -12.91
CA CYS A 99 11.04 9.56 -13.12
C CYS A 99 10.17 9.98 -11.93
N ASP A 100 9.83 11.27 -11.91
CA ASP A 100 8.79 11.79 -11.04
C ASP A 100 7.43 11.17 -11.38
N PHE A 101 6.62 10.91 -10.36
CA PHE A 101 5.29 10.35 -10.53
C PHE A 101 4.28 11.01 -9.60
N GLY A 102 3.02 11.00 -10.03
CA GLY A 102 1.87 11.43 -9.26
C GLY A 102 0.73 10.43 -9.46
N MET A 103 -0.16 10.33 -8.48
CA MET A 103 -1.30 9.43 -8.52
C MET A 103 -2.59 10.17 -8.18
N ILE A 104 -3.68 9.79 -8.86
CA ILE A 104 -5.04 10.23 -8.56
C ILE A 104 -5.82 9.00 -8.12
N PHE A 105 -6.50 9.09 -6.98
CA PHE A 105 -7.42 8.06 -6.52
C PHE A 105 -8.87 8.41 -6.85
N VAL A 106 -9.60 7.38 -7.26
CA VAL A 106 -11.05 7.42 -7.47
C VAL A 106 -11.71 6.75 -6.27
N ARG A 107 -12.83 7.29 -5.81
CA ARG A 107 -13.60 6.67 -4.72
C ARG A 107 -14.14 5.31 -5.17
N SER A 108 -13.74 4.25 -4.46
CA SER A 108 -14.38 2.94 -4.55
C SER A 108 -15.46 2.80 -3.49
N LYS A 109 -16.62 2.26 -3.88
CA LYS A 109 -17.74 1.98 -2.98
C LYS A 109 -17.29 1.02 -1.89
N ASP A 110 -17.50 1.42 -0.64
CA ASP A 110 -17.16 0.67 0.57
C ASP A 110 -15.66 0.27 0.68
N GLY A 111 -14.78 0.87 -0.15
CA GLY A 111 -13.36 0.51 -0.21
C GLY A 111 -13.08 -0.90 -0.73
N ILE A 112 -14.05 -1.55 -1.36
CA ILE A 112 -13.91 -2.92 -1.89
C ILE A 112 -13.00 -2.89 -3.13
N SER A 113 -12.07 -3.84 -3.21
CA SER A 113 -11.21 -4.05 -4.37
C SER A 113 -10.85 -5.55 -4.50
N HIS A 114 -10.44 -5.99 -5.69
CA HIS A 114 -10.17 -7.39 -6.03
C HIS A 114 -11.38 -8.32 -5.77
N HIS A 115 -12.58 -7.78 -5.96
CA HIS A 115 -13.83 -8.49 -5.70
C HIS A 115 -14.87 -8.11 -6.77
N PRO A 116 -15.79 -9.00 -7.17
CA PRO A 116 -16.81 -8.69 -8.18
C PRO A 116 -17.75 -7.52 -7.83
N GLN A 117 -17.78 -7.08 -6.57
CA GLN A 117 -18.56 -5.93 -6.10
C GLN A 117 -17.75 -4.62 -6.08
N GLU A 118 -16.47 -4.66 -6.47
CA GLU A 118 -15.66 -3.46 -6.68
C GLU A 118 -16.37 -2.53 -7.67
N TYR A 119 -16.55 -1.28 -7.26
CA TYR A 119 -17.35 -0.32 -8.02
C TYR A 119 -16.94 1.11 -7.70
N SER A 120 -16.75 1.90 -8.76
CA SER A 120 -16.64 3.36 -8.69
C SER A 120 -17.77 3.96 -9.52
N SER A 121 -18.38 5.05 -9.03
CA SER A 121 -19.48 5.68 -9.75
C SER A 121 -18.99 6.33 -11.05
N PRO A 122 -19.80 6.36 -12.13
CA PRO A 122 -19.47 7.10 -13.35
C PRO A 122 -19.09 8.56 -13.06
N GLU A 123 -19.75 9.18 -12.07
CA GLU A 123 -19.48 10.55 -11.64
C GLU A 123 -18.08 10.70 -11.02
N ASP A 124 -17.70 9.81 -10.09
CA ASP A 124 -16.36 9.82 -9.49
C ASP A 124 -15.27 9.55 -10.54
N ILE A 125 -15.53 8.62 -11.47
CA ILE A 125 -14.62 8.31 -12.58
C ILE A 125 -14.47 9.52 -13.50
N ALA A 126 -15.56 10.20 -13.85
CA ALA A 126 -15.54 11.38 -14.70
C ALA A 126 -14.75 12.53 -14.05
N LEU A 127 -14.95 12.79 -12.75
CA LEU A 127 -14.20 13.81 -12.02
C LEU A 127 -12.70 13.51 -12.01
N ALA A 128 -12.30 12.26 -11.73
CA ALA A 128 -10.89 11.89 -11.72
C ALA A 128 -10.25 11.94 -13.12
N THR A 129 -11.00 11.57 -14.16
CA THR A 129 -10.55 11.63 -15.55
C THR A 129 -10.36 13.07 -16.01
N GLU A 130 -11.28 13.97 -15.66
CA GLU A 130 -11.16 15.41 -15.93
C GLU A 130 -9.95 16.01 -15.20
N LEU A 131 -9.70 15.62 -13.94
CA LEU A 131 -8.53 16.06 -13.20
C LEU A 131 -7.23 15.59 -13.87
N LEU A 132 -7.17 14.32 -14.29
CA LEU A 132 -6.04 13.77 -15.02
C LEU A 132 -5.80 14.56 -16.32
N TYR A 133 -6.85 14.80 -17.10
CA TYR A 133 -6.78 15.55 -18.35
C TYR A 133 -6.19 16.97 -18.13
N ARG A 134 -6.70 17.73 -17.16
CA ARG A 134 -6.21 19.08 -16.84
C ARG A 134 -4.75 19.08 -16.42
N ALA A 135 -4.38 18.13 -15.57
CA ALA A 135 -3.01 17.99 -15.08
C ALA A 135 -2.04 17.66 -16.22
N THR A 136 -2.37 16.68 -17.05
CA THR A 136 -1.54 16.31 -18.21
C THR A 136 -1.42 17.45 -19.20
N LEU A 137 -2.51 18.19 -19.48
CA LEU A 137 -2.46 19.35 -20.37
C LEU A 137 -1.48 20.40 -19.85
N ARG A 138 -1.53 20.73 -18.54
CA ARG A 138 -0.57 21.66 -17.95
C ARG A 138 0.87 21.18 -18.02
N LEU A 139 1.11 19.89 -17.75
CA LEU A 139 2.46 19.32 -17.83
C LEU A 139 3.02 19.33 -19.26
N SER A 140 2.15 19.23 -20.27
CA SER A 140 2.56 19.24 -21.69
C SER A 140 2.83 20.62 -22.29
N GLN A 141 2.47 21.70 -21.57
CA GLN A 141 2.64 23.09 -22.02
C GLN A 141 3.94 23.73 -21.50
N VAL A 142 4.77 22.95 -20.80
CA VAL A 142 6.08 23.36 -20.26
C VAL A 142 7.18 23.00 -21.24
#